data_AF-A0AAD5NUU3-F1
#
_entry.id   AF-A0AAD5NUU3-F1
#
_cell.length_a   1.000
_cell.length_b   1.000
_cell.length_c   1.000
_cell.angle_alpha   90.00
_cell.angle_beta   90.00
_cell.angle_gamma   90.00
#
_symmetry.space_group_name_H-M   'P 1'
#
loop_
_entity.id
_entity.type
_entity.pdbx_description
1 polymer ?
#
loop_
_entity_poly.entity_id
_entity_poly.type
_entity_poly.pdbx_seq_one_letter_code
_entity_poly.pdbx_strand_id
1 'polypeptide(L)'
;MCIDKTTNGHLIILILKFLEEQNCKESVEALEQESKVFFNLNHFGETIMSGEWEKAEKYLSAFTKLADNRHSKKLFFELQKQKYFEALDREDHAMAINIFENELKLFSVVTLAELLEELIYLILQFLDEENFKETLHKLELETKVYFDMDYVVECMINRKWGRAEKYLSAFTKMDDNRYSMDVFSRIQKQKHFEALDRQEKHPSNPEKGHECDATILKMLLEENPILQEKLKFPSIDKSRLKKLIKQAMEWWIPHFAYMKHNASNQTISLKGIPTVPDLFHAPASC
;
A
#
# COMPACT_ATOMS: atom_id res chain seq x y z
N MET A 1 -36.83 14.94 21.58
CA MET A 1 -37.13 13.63 21.00
C MET A 1 -36.02 13.32 20.01
N CYS A 2 -35.02 12.54 20.43
CA CYS A 2 -33.90 12.20 19.56
C CYS A 2 -34.36 11.11 18.59
N ILE A 3 -34.68 11.48 17.36
CA ILE A 3 -34.93 10.52 16.29
C ILE A 3 -33.58 9.85 16.01
N ASP A 4 -33.49 8.54 16.21
CA ASP A 4 -32.25 7.81 15.97
C ASP A 4 -31.97 7.74 14.46
N LYS A 5 -30.70 7.50 14.08
CA LYS A 5 -30.29 7.36 12.66
C LYS A 5 -31.11 6.30 11.92
N THR A 6 -31.54 5.26 12.63
CA THR A 6 -32.32 4.14 12.12
C THR A 6 -33.76 4.54 11.79
N THR A 7 -34.41 5.39 12.58
CA THR A 7 -35.78 5.87 12.38
C THR A 7 -35.84 6.85 11.22
N ASN A 8 -34.80 7.68 11.06
CA ASN A 8 -34.72 8.61 9.95
C ASN A 8 -34.52 7.88 8.60
N GLY A 9 -33.69 6.82 8.59
CA GLY A 9 -33.52 5.98 7.39
C GLY A 9 -34.82 5.30 6.96
N HIS A 10 -35.61 4.76 7.89
CA HIS A 10 -36.91 4.16 7.58
C HIS A 10 -37.90 5.19 7.00
N LEU A 11 -37.93 6.41 7.54
CA LEU A 11 -38.79 7.47 7.02
C LEU A 11 -38.39 7.85 5.59
N ILE A 12 -37.09 7.98 5.31
CA ILE A 12 -36.57 8.27 3.97
C ILE A 12 -36.98 7.17 2.98
N ILE A 13 -36.89 5.90 3.36
CA ILE A 13 -37.35 4.77 2.52
C ILE A 13 -38.85 4.84 2.24
N LEU A 14 -39.67 5.24 3.23
CA LEU A 14 -41.11 5.43 3.03
C LEU A 14 -41.41 6.59 2.06
N ILE A 15 -40.66 7.69 2.16
CA ILE A 15 -40.79 8.84 1.25
C ILE A 15 -40.35 8.42 -0.16
N LEU A 16 -39.27 7.68 -0.32
CA LEU A 16 -38.82 7.16 -1.62
C LEU A 16 -39.91 6.32 -2.30
N LYS A 17 -40.53 5.38 -1.56
CA LYS A 17 -41.64 4.58 -2.08
C LYS A 17 -42.84 5.45 -2.51
N PHE A 18 -43.19 6.45 -1.70
CA PHE A 18 -44.26 7.37 -2.06
C PHE A 18 -43.94 8.14 -3.36
N LEU A 19 -42.71 8.64 -3.51
CA LEU A 19 -42.29 9.35 -4.71
C LEU A 19 -42.27 8.45 -5.96
N GLU A 20 -41.89 7.18 -5.81
CA GLU A 20 -42.00 6.17 -6.88
C GLU A 20 -43.46 5.96 -7.30
N GLU A 21 -44.39 5.81 -6.34
CA GLU A 21 -45.83 5.68 -6.62
C GLU A 21 -46.41 6.89 -7.35
N GLN A 22 -45.88 8.10 -7.07
CA GLN A 22 -46.27 9.33 -7.76
C GLN A 22 -45.53 9.57 -9.09
N ASN A 23 -44.64 8.65 -9.51
CA ASN A 23 -43.78 8.79 -10.69
C ASN A 23 -42.86 10.03 -10.70
N CYS A 24 -42.46 10.53 -9.52
CA CYS A 24 -41.57 11.70 -9.38
C CYS A 24 -40.08 11.31 -9.49
N LYS A 25 -39.64 10.85 -10.66
CA LYS A 25 -38.29 10.28 -10.86
C LYS A 25 -37.14 11.19 -10.42
N GLU A 26 -37.17 12.48 -10.79
CA GLU A 26 -36.13 13.43 -10.41
C GLU A 26 -36.03 13.62 -8.88
N SER A 27 -37.18 13.62 -8.20
CA SER A 27 -37.22 13.74 -6.74
C SER A 27 -36.72 12.47 -6.05
N VAL A 28 -36.98 11.30 -6.62
CA VAL A 28 -36.41 10.02 -6.16
C VAL A 28 -34.89 10.06 -6.26
N GLU A 29 -34.36 10.37 -7.44
CA GLU A 29 -32.92 10.42 -7.69
C GLU A 29 -32.20 11.45 -6.78
N ALA A 30 -32.78 12.63 -6.61
CA ALA A 30 -32.23 13.66 -5.73
C ALA A 30 -32.22 13.20 -4.27
N LEU A 31 -33.33 12.64 -3.78
CA LEU A 31 -33.43 12.16 -2.41
C LEU A 31 -32.49 10.98 -2.14
N GLU A 32 -32.30 10.07 -3.09
CA GLU A 32 -31.31 9.00 -3.01
C GLU A 32 -29.89 9.55 -2.84
N GLN A 33 -29.47 10.48 -3.71
CA GLN A 33 -28.13 11.07 -3.70
C GLN A 33 -27.86 11.92 -2.45
N GLU A 34 -28.83 12.73 -2.02
CA GLU A 34 -28.68 13.60 -0.86
C GLU A 34 -28.71 12.83 0.46
N SER A 35 -29.61 11.86 0.57
CA SER A 35 -29.76 11.06 1.80
C SER A 35 -28.67 10.00 1.95
N LYS A 36 -28.19 9.43 0.85
CA LYS A 36 -27.25 8.30 0.81
C LYS A 36 -27.75 7.05 1.54
N VAL A 37 -29.05 6.97 1.82
CA VAL A 37 -29.66 5.89 2.59
C VAL A 37 -29.87 4.64 1.73
N PHE A 38 -30.14 4.83 0.43
CA PHE A 38 -30.44 3.75 -0.50
C PHE A 38 -29.76 4.00 -1.85
N PHE A 39 -29.09 2.97 -2.37
CA PHE A 39 -28.50 2.97 -3.71
C PHE A 39 -29.37 2.13 -4.64
N ASN A 40 -29.94 2.77 -5.65
CA ASN A 40 -30.85 2.12 -6.59
C ASN A 40 -30.08 1.46 -7.72
N LEU A 41 -29.79 0.16 -7.55
CA LEU A 41 -29.06 -0.65 -8.54
C LEU A 41 -29.78 -0.71 -9.89
N ASN A 42 -31.12 -0.67 -9.90
CA ASN A 42 -31.89 -0.75 -11.14
C ASN A 42 -31.73 0.55 -11.94
N HIS A 43 -31.96 1.71 -11.31
CA HIS A 43 -31.75 3.01 -11.95
C HIS A 43 -30.30 3.17 -12.44
N PHE A 44 -29.32 2.80 -11.61
CA PHE A 44 -27.91 2.85 -11.99
C PHE A 44 -27.60 1.94 -13.19
N GLY A 45 -28.12 0.71 -13.19
CA GLY A 45 -28.00 -0.23 -14.30
C GLY A 45 -28.65 0.28 -15.58
N GLU A 46 -29.85 0.84 -15.50
CA GLU A 46 -30.55 1.46 -16.65
C GLU A 46 -29.75 2.62 -17.22
N THR A 47 -29.21 3.49 -16.36
CA THR A 47 -28.38 4.63 -16.79
C THR A 47 -27.12 4.15 -17.53
N ILE A 48 -26.47 3.10 -17.05
CA ILE A 48 -25.33 2.46 -17.72
C ILE A 48 -25.74 1.87 -19.08
N MET A 49 -26.85 1.11 -19.11
CA MET A 49 -27.32 0.46 -20.34
C MET A 49 -27.77 1.47 -21.41
N SER A 50 -28.21 2.67 -20.99
CA SER A 50 -28.56 3.76 -21.89
C SER A 50 -27.35 4.55 -22.43
N GLY A 51 -26.15 4.30 -21.91
CA GLY A 51 -24.93 5.03 -22.27
C GLY A 51 -24.84 6.44 -21.67
N GLU A 52 -25.69 6.78 -20.68
CA GLU A 52 -25.68 8.06 -19.97
C GLU A 52 -24.58 8.10 -18.89
N TRP A 53 -23.32 7.94 -19.31
CA TRP A 53 -22.17 7.77 -18.42
C TRP A 53 -21.98 8.91 -17.42
N GLU A 54 -22.15 10.17 -17.83
CA GLU A 54 -22.02 11.32 -16.93
C GLU A 54 -23.06 11.27 -15.80
N LYS A 55 -24.29 10.83 -16.09
CA LYS A 55 -25.35 10.67 -15.09
C LYS A 55 -25.03 9.51 -14.15
N ALA A 56 -24.54 8.39 -14.68
CA ALA A 56 -24.12 7.23 -13.88
C ALA A 56 -22.95 7.58 -12.95
N GLU A 57 -21.92 8.25 -13.45
CA GLU A 57 -20.77 8.72 -12.66
C GLU A 57 -21.20 9.69 -11.57
N LYS A 58 -22.04 10.67 -11.91
CA LYS A 58 -22.58 11.64 -10.94
C LYS A 58 -23.37 10.93 -9.84
N TYR A 59 -24.24 10.00 -10.21
CA TYR A 59 -25.02 9.20 -9.27
C TYR A 59 -24.10 8.40 -8.33
N LEU A 60 -23.13 7.67 -8.86
CA LEU A 60 -22.17 6.89 -8.07
C LEU A 60 -21.34 7.78 -7.12
N SER A 61 -20.92 8.96 -7.59
CA SER A 61 -20.11 9.91 -6.83
C SER A 61 -20.81 10.47 -5.57
N ALA A 62 -22.15 10.44 -5.53
CA ALA A 62 -22.91 10.84 -4.35
C ALA A 62 -22.70 9.87 -3.17
N PHE A 63 -22.49 8.58 -3.46
CA PHE A 63 -22.35 7.51 -2.47
C PHE A 63 -20.90 7.19 -2.12
N THR A 64 -19.99 7.29 -3.09
CA THR A 64 -18.57 7.00 -2.86
C THR A 64 -17.66 7.74 -3.82
N LYS A 65 -16.42 7.97 -3.39
CA LYS A 65 -15.35 8.58 -4.18
C LYS A 65 -14.30 7.54 -4.54
N LEU A 66 -13.54 7.84 -5.59
CA LEU A 66 -12.45 7.00 -6.08
C LEU A 66 -11.40 6.70 -5.01
N ALA A 67 -11.14 7.62 -4.08
CA ALA A 67 -10.13 7.45 -3.03
C ALA A 67 -10.66 6.76 -1.75
N ASP A 68 -11.96 6.46 -1.64
CA ASP A 68 -12.54 6.01 -0.37
C ASP A 68 -12.00 4.64 0.08
N ASN A 69 -11.97 3.66 -0.83
CA ASN A 69 -11.50 2.30 -0.56
C ASN A 69 -11.28 1.51 -1.86
N ARG A 70 -10.72 0.30 -1.73
CA ARG A 70 -10.41 -0.61 -2.86
C ARG A 70 -11.64 -1.01 -3.67
N HIS A 71 -12.81 -1.18 -3.04
CA HIS A 71 -14.04 -1.54 -3.74
C HIS A 71 -14.55 -0.37 -4.59
N SER A 72 -14.53 0.85 -4.04
CA SER A 72 -14.88 2.06 -4.78
C SER A 72 -13.97 2.27 -5.99
N LYS A 73 -12.66 2.09 -5.83
CA LYS A 73 -11.70 2.11 -6.96
C LYS A 73 -12.09 1.12 -8.05
N LYS A 74 -12.41 -0.13 -7.67
CA LYS A 74 -12.81 -1.18 -8.62
C LYS A 74 -14.11 -0.83 -9.34
N LEU A 75 -15.10 -0.27 -8.63
CA LEU A 75 -16.38 0.17 -9.21
C LEU A 75 -16.17 1.26 -10.27
N PHE A 76 -15.44 2.32 -9.93
CA PHE A 76 -15.13 3.39 -10.90
C PHE A 76 -14.30 2.85 -12.07
N PHE A 77 -13.34 1.96 -11.83
CA PHE A 77 -12.54 1.35 -12.89
C PHE A 77 -13.41 0.58 -13.90
N GLU A 78 -14.31 -0.29 -13.44
CA GLU A 78 -15.19 -1.04 -14.34
C GLU A 78 -16.16 -0.12 -15.10
N LEU A 79 -16.67 0.93 -14.45
CA LEU A 79 -17.52 1.92 -15.09
C LEU A 79 -16.79 2.62 -16.25
N GLN A 80 -15.59 3.14 -16.01
CA GLN A 80 -14.80 3.82 -17.04
C GLN A 80 -14.31 2.88 -18.14
N LYS A 81 -14.04 1.62 -17.79
CA LYS A 81 -13.69 0.59 -18.75
C LYS A 81 -14.86 0.29 -19.70
N GLN A 82 -16.09 0.26 -19.19
CA GLN A 82 -17.26 0.04 -20.04
C GLN A 82 -17.52 1.23 -20.96
N LYS A 83 -17.41 2.47 -20.45
CA LYS A 83 -17.47 3.70 -21.24
C LYS A 83 -16.41 3.73 -22.36
N TYR A 84 -15.19 3.29 -22.07
CA TYR A 84 -14.12 3.13 -23.05
C TYR A 84 -14.47 2.12 -24.16
N PHE A 85 -14.98 0.94 -23.79
CA PHE A 85 -15.39 -0.07 -24.77
C PHE A 85 -16.54 0.42 -25.65
N GLU A 86 -17.50 1.13 -25.08
CA GLU A 86 -18.57 1.72 -25.88
C GLU A 86 -18.05 2.77 -26.88
N ALA A 87 -17.09 3.61 -26.48
CA ALA A 87 -16.45 4.56 -27.40
C ALA A 87 -15.71 3.84 -28.55
N LEU A 88 -15.05 2.71 -28.25
CA LEU A 88 -14.43 1.87 -29.28
C LEU A 88 -15.46 1.24 -30.23
N ASP A 89 -16.56 0.70 -29.70
CA ASP A 89 -17.63 0.11 -30.50
C ASP A 89 -18.32 1.13 -31.42
N ARG A 90 -18.31 2.41 -31.02
CA ARG A 90 -18.81 3.54 -31.82
C ARG A 90 -17.77 4.10 -32.81
N GLU A 91 -16.56 3.52 -32.87
CA GLU A 91 -15.41 4.00 -33.65
C GLU A 91 -14.96 5.45 -33.28
N ASP A 92 -15.35 5.95 -32.11
CA ASP A 92 -14.91 7.26 -31.60
C ASP A 92 -13.55 7.12 -30.90
N HIS A 93 -12.51 7.00 -31.72
CA HIS A 93 -11.14 6.85 -31.25
C HIS A 93 -10.65 8.06 -30.44
N ALA A 94 -11.16 9.27 -30.71
CA ALA A 94 -10.76 10.46 -29.97
C ALA A 94 -11.27 10.40 -28.52
N MET A 95 -12.55 10.04 -28.34
CA MET A 95 -13.13 9.84 -27.02
C MET A 95 -12.47 8.67 -26.29
N ALA A 96 -12.22 7.54 -26.98
CA ALA A 96 -11.56 6.38 -26.38
C ALA A 96 -10.15 6.69 -25.87
N ILE A 97 -9.34 7.44 -26.64
CA ILE A 97 -8.01 7.88 -26.20
C ILE A 97 -8.13 8.82 -25.00
N ASN A 98 -9.06 9.77 -25.02
CA ASN A 98 -9.27 10.70 -23.90
C ASN A 98 -9.64 9.97 -22.59
N ILE A 99 -10.57 9.00 -22.67
CA ILE A 99 -10.94 8.16 -21.52
C ILE A 99 -9.74 7.35 -21.04
N PHE A 100 -8.99 6.75 -21.97
CA PHE A 100 -7.82 5.96 -21.62
C PHE A 100 -6.77 6.80 -20.88
N GLU A 101 -6.42 7.97 -21.41
CA GLU A 101 -5.36 8.80 -20.86
C GLU A 101 -5.73 9.50 -19.54
N ASN A 102 -6.98 9.99 -19.44
CA ASN A 102 -7.39 10.82 -18.32
C ASN A 102 -8.10 10.03 -17.22
N GLU A 103 -8.69 8.89 -17.52
CA GLU A 103 -9.49 8.13 -16.55
C GLU A 103 -8.81 6.79 -16.24
N LEU A 104 -8.57 5.93 -17.24
CA LEU A 104 -8.04 4.58 -17.02
C LEU A 104 -6.56 4.54 -16.62
N LYS A 105 -5.72 5.39 -17.21
CA LYS A 105 -4.29 5.45 -16.92
C LYS A 105 -4.02 5.86 -15.47
N LEU A 106 -4.84 6.74 -14.89
CA LEU A 106 -4.75 7.11 -13.47
C LEU A 106 -4.91 5.89 -12.56
N PHE A 107 -5.83 4.97 -12.87
CA PHE A 107 -5.98 3.73 -12.10
C PHE A 107 -4.73 2.86 -12.18
N SER A 108 -4.10 2.76 -13.36
CA SER A 108 -2.88 1.95 -13.50
C SER A 108 -1.74 2.48 -12.62
N VAL A 109 -1.55 3.81 -12.57
CA VAL A 109 -0.47 4.44 -11.80
C VAL A 109 -0.73 4.33 -10.29
N VAL A 110 -1.96 4.63 -9.85
CA VAL A 110 -2.32 4.58 -8.42
C VAL A 110 -2.33 3.14 -7.91
N THR A 111 -2.91 2.20 -8.67
CA THR A 111 -2.96 0.79 -8.28
C THR A 111 -1.56 0.17 -8.28
N LEU A 112 -0.71 0.52 -9.24
CA LEU A 112 0.67 0.02 -9.28
C LEU A 112 1.48 0.53 -8.09
N ALA A 113 1.33 1.81 -7.71
CA ALA A 113 2.01 2.36 -6.54
C ALA A 113 1.58 1.64 -5.26
N GLU A 114 0.27 1.43 -5.06
CA GLU A 114 -0.28 0.73 -3.89
C GLU A 114 0.20 -0.73 -3.83
N LEU A 115 0.16 -1.44 -4.97
CA LEU A 115 0.64 -2.81 -5.06
C LEU A 115 2.15 -2.93 -4.84
N LEU A 116 2.91 -1.94 -5.30
CA LEU A 116 4.36 -1.91 -5.14
C LEU A 116 4.74 -1.71 -3.67
N GLU A 117 4.03 -0.86 -2.95
CA GLU A 117 4.21 -0.69 -1.51
C GLU A 117 3.83 -1.97 -0.74
N GLU A 118 2.68 -2.58 -1.03
CA GLU A 118 2.26 -3.87 -0.45
C GLU A 118 3.31 -4.97 -0.70
N LEU A 119 3.87 -5.03 -1.91
CA LEU A 119 4.91 -5.99 -2.27
C LEU A 119 6.21 -5.73 -1.49
N ILE A 120 6.61 -4.47 -1.32
CA ILE A 120 7.79 -4.11 -0.53
C ILE A 120 7.62 -4.58 0.91
N TYR A 121 6.47 -4.34 1.55
CA TYR A 121 6.24 -4.82 2.91
C TYR A 121 6.26 -6.35 3.00
N LEU A 122 5.70 -7.05 2.02
CA LEU A 122 5.76 -8.52 1.95
C LEU A 122 7.21 -9.03 1.85
N ILE A 123 8.05 -8.35 1.08
CA ILE A 123 9.48 -8.70 0.95
C ILE A 123 10.22 -8.38 2.24
N LEU A 124 10.01 -7.21 2.85
CA LEU A 124 10.63 -6.84 4.12
C LEU A 124 10.30 -7.86 5.21
N GLN A 125 9.03 -8.27 5.33
CA GLN A 125 8.63 -9.31 6.27
C GLN A 125 9.31 -10.64 5.98
N PHE A 126 9.40 -11.06 4.72
CA PHE A 126 10.10 -12.29 4.35
C PHE A 126 11.59 -12.23 4.74
N LEU A 127 12.26 -11.11 4.45
CA LEU A 127 13.66 -10.93 4.80
C LEU A 127 13.88 -10.95 6.32
N ASP A 128 12.93 -10.43 7.09
CA ASP A 128 12.97 -10.51 8.56
C ASP A 128 12.79 -11.94 9.05
N GLU A 129 11.79 -12.66 8.52
CA GLU A 129 11.50 -14.07 8.85
C GLU A 129 12.70 -14.99 8.56
N GLU A 130 13.40 -14.77 7.45
CA GLU A 130 14.58 -15.54 7.05
C GLU A 130 15.90 -14.99 7.64
N ASN A 131 15.83 -13.94 8.47
CA ASN A 131 16.97 -13.31 9.12
C ASN A 131 18.02 -12.70 8.15
N PHE A 132 17.59 -12.23 6.98
CA PHE A 132 18.41 -11.52 5.99
C PHE A 132 18.54 -10.01 6.31
N LYS A 133 19.03 -9.69 7.51
CA LYS A 133 19.07 -8.32 8.05
C LYS A 133 19.80 -7.30 7.16
N GLU A 134 20.93 -7.65 6.55
CA GLU A 134 21.66 -6.69 5.69
C GLU A 134 20.86 -6.33 4.43
N THR A 135 20.22 -7.31 3.79
CA THR A 135 19.37 -7.09 2.61
C THR A 135 18.12 -6.31 2.98
N LEU A 136 17.53 -6.61 4.14
CA LEU A 136 16.38 -5.90 4.69
C LEU A 136 16.69 -4.41 4.82
N HIS A 137 17.76 -4.04 5.53
CA HIS A 137 18.09 -2.62 5.71
C HIS A 137 18.52 -1.91 4.42
N LYS A 138 19.12 -2.61 3.46
CA LYS A 138 19.38 -2.04 2.13
C LYS A 138 18.07 -1.71 1.40
N LEU A 139 17.10 -2.62 1.44
CA LEU A 139 15.80 -2.42 0.83
C LEU A 139 15.03 -1.26 1.49
N GLU A 140 15.10 -1.14 2.82
CA GLU A 140 14.54 0.01 3.55
C GLU A 140 15.14 1.34 3.06
N LEU A 141 16.46 1.40 2.86
CA LEU A 141 17.14 2.60 2.39
C LEU A 141 16.81 2.98 0.94
N GLU A 142 16.66 1.98 0.07
CA GLU A 142 16.34 2.20 -1.35
C GLU A 142 14.88 2.59 -1.54
N THR A 143 13.97 1.90 -0.86
CA THR A 143 12.52 2.12 -1.00
C THR A 143 12.03 3.29 -0.16
N LYS A 144 12.64 3.50 1.00
CA LYS A 144 12.25 4.49 2.03
C LYS A 144 10.80 4.33 2.49
N VAL A 145 10.21 3.16 2.29
CA VAL A 145 8.80 2.87 2.61
C VAL A 145 8.64 2.70 4.13
N TYR A 146 9.60 2.04 4.78
CA TYR A 146 9.57 1.76 6.21
C TYR A 146 10.87 2.24 6.88
N PHE A 147 10.75 2.78 8.09
CA PHE A 147 11.87 3.17 8.93
C PHE A 147 11.96 2.23 10.14
N ASP A 148 12.90 1.30 10.11
CA ASP A 148 13.24 0.47 11.28
C ASP A 148 13.94 1.30 12.37
N MET A 149 13.16 1.70 13.37
CA MET A 149 13.65 2.43 14.52
C MET A 149 14.50 1.54 15.44
N ASP A 150 14.13 0.28 15.60
CA ASP A 150 14.84 -0.64 16.49
C ASP A 150 16.25 -0.92 15.96
N TYR A 151 16.44 -1.01 14.64
CA TYR A 151 17.76 -1.08 14.02
C TYR A 151 18.65 0.12 14.33
N VAL A 152 18.09 1.33 14.28
CA VAL A 152 18.83 2.57 14.59
C VAL A 152 19.25 2.59 16.06
N VAL A 153 18.34 2.24 16.96
CA VAL A 153 18.61 2.12 18.39
C VAL A 153 19.65 1.02 18.67
N GLU A 154 19.55 -0.14 18.03
CA GLU A 154 20.54 -1.21 18.13
C GLU A 154 21.92 -0.73 17.69
N CYS A 155 21.99 0.06 16.61
CA CYS A 155 23.23 0.66 16.14
C CYS A 155 23.81 1.66 17.15
N MET A 156 22.97 2.43 17.86
CA MET A 156 23.39 3.34 18.93
C MET A 156 23.94 2.59 20.14
N ILE A 157 23.22 1.56 20.62
CA ILE A 157 23.64 0.70 21.74
C ILE A 157 24.99 0.03 21.44
N ASN A 158 25.15 -0.47 20.21
CA ASN A 158 26.37 -1.13 19.76
C ASN A 158 27.49 -0.15 19.31
N ARG A 159 27.34 1.15 19.54
CA ARG A 159 28.32 2.20 19.16
C ARG A 159 28.65 2.26 17.67
N LYS A 160 27.74 1.78 16.82
CA LYS A 160 27.83 1.83 15.35
C LYS A 160 27.24 3.15 14.83
N TRP A 161 27.65 4.27 15.41
CA TRP A 161 27.12 5.61 15.11
C TRP A 161 27.20 6.00 13.64
N GLY A 162 28.26 5.58 12.93
CA GLY A 162 28.37 5.83 11.48
C GLY A 162 27.31 5.09 10.66
N ARG A 163 26.87 3.91 11.10
CA ARG A 163 25.76 3.18 10.46
C ARG A 163 24.42 3.83 10.78
N ALA A 164 24.19 4.18 12.05
CA ALA A 164 22.99 4.89 12.48
C ALA A 164 22.80 6.21 11.71
N GLU A 165 23.86 7.02 11.60
CA GLU A 165 23.84 8.29 10.85
C GLU A 165 23.57 8.07 9.36
N LYS A 166 24.26 7.11 8.73
CA LYS A 166 24.04 6.78 7.32
C LYS A 166 22.60 6.34 7.07
N TYR A 167 22.07 5.47 7.92
CA TYR A 167 20.70 4.98 7.80
C TYR A 167 19.69 6.13 7.95
N LEU A 168 19.81 6.91 9.03
CA LEU A 168 18.95 8.07 9.29
C LEU A 168 19.00 9.10 8.14
N SER A 169 20.18 9.35 7.57
CA SER A 169 20.38 10.31 6.48
C SER A 169 19.61 10.00 5.20
N ALA A 170 19.17 8.75 5.01
CA ALA A 170 18.34 8.38 3.87
C ALA A 170 16.89 8.88 4.00
N PHE A 171 16.42 9.08 5.24
CA PHE A 171 15.04 9.45 5.58
C PHE A 171 14.90 10.91 5.99
N THR A 172 15.92 11.51 6.62
CA THR A 172 15.91 12.92 7.01
C THR A 172 17.32 13.51 7.04
N LYS A 173 17.41 14.83 6.89
CA LYS A 173 18.63 15.63 6.94
C LYS A 173 18.63 16.53 8.17
N MET A 174 19.83 17.00 8.53
CA MET A 174 20.04 17.85 9.70
C MET A 174 19.22 19.16 9.66
N ASP A 175 18.99 19.69 8.46
CA ASP A 175 18.30 20.95 8.21
C ASP A 175 16.78 20.80 8.00
N ASP A 176 16.25 19.57 7.96
CA ASP A 176 14.82 19.34 7.67
C ASP A 176 13.90 19.87 8.78
N ASN A 177 14.26 19.64 10.05
CA ASN A 177 13.49 20.09 11.21
C ASN A 177 14.31 20.04 12.50
N ARG A 178 13.76 20.62 13.59
CA ARG A 178 14.41 20.67 14.90
C ARG A 178 14.77 19.29 15.48
N TYR A 179 13.93 18.27 15.27
CA TYR A 179 14.17 16.93 15.79
C TYR A 179 15.34 16.27 15.06
N SER A 180 15.37 16.40 13.72
CA SER A 180 16.49 15.93 12.92
C SER A 180 17.79 16.64 13.32
N MET A 181 17.77 17.97 13.46
CA MET A 181 18.91 18.75 13.93
C MET A 181 19.43 18.25 15.30
N ASP A 182 18.54 18.03 16.27
CA ASP A 182 18.90 17.56 17.61
C ASP A 182 19.49 16.14 17.58
N VAL A 183 18.89 15.22 16.80
CA VAL A 183 19.37 13.85 16.66
C VAL A 183 20.75 13.81 16.01
N PHE A 184 20.95 14.49 14.88
CA PHE A 184 22.25 14.51 14.20
C PHE A 184 23.32 15.19 15.05
N SER A 185 23.02 16.30 15.71
CA SER A 185 23.97 17.00 16.59
C SER A 185 24.45 16.11 17.74
N ARG A 186 23.53 15.35 18.35
CA ARG A 186 23.84 14.39 19.42
C ARG A 186 24.68 13.22 18.91
N ILE A 187 24.31 12.61 17.77
CA ILE A 187 25.08 11.53 17.14
C ILE A 187 26.51 11.97 16.84
N GLN A 188 26.67 13.16 16.22
CA GLN A 188 27.99 13.69 15.87
C GLN A 188 28.84 14.02 17.09
N LYS A 189 28.23 14.61 18.12
CA LYS A 189 28.88 14.85 19.41
C LYS A 189 29.40 13.53 20.01
N GLN A 190 28.58 12.48 20.01
CA GLN A 190 28.96 11.18 20.57
C GLN A 190 30.08 10.51 19.77
N LYS A 191 30.05 10.60 18.43
CA LYS A 191 31.14 10.13 17.57
C LYS A 191 32.48 10.81 17.90
N HIS A 192 32.45 12.11 18.17
CA HIS A 192 33.65 12.87 18.54
C HIS A 192 34.19 12.45 19.92
N PHE A 193 33.31 12.30 20.92
CA PHE A 193 33.72 11.83 22.24
C PHE A 193 34.33 10.43 22.21
N GLU A 194 33.73 9.49 21.47
CA GLU A 194 34.31 8.14 21.34
C GLU A 194 35.65 8.12 20.59
N ALA A 195 35.86 9.04 19.64
CA ALA A 195 37.14 9.16 18.95
C ALA A 195 38.25 9.63 19.90
N LEU A 196 37.93 10.53 20.84
CA LEU A 196 38.83 11.00 21.89
C LEU A 196 39.11 9.91 22.94
N ASP A 197 38.07 9.21 23.41
CA ASP A 197 38.18 8.12 24.40
C ASP A 197 39.01 6.95 23.87
N ARG A 198 38.96 6.64 22.56
CA ARG A 198 39.84 5.62 21.95
C ARG A 198 41.32 6.04 21.91
N GLN A 199 41.63 7.34 22.01
CA GLN A 199 43.01 7.84 22.06
C GLN A 199 43.57 7.83 23.49
N GLU A 200 42.71 7.98 24.50
CA GLU A 200 43.08 7.91 25.91
C GLU A 200 42.88 6.48 26.45
N LYS A 201 43.97 5.71 26.63
CA LYS A 201 43.92 4.29 27.06
C LYS A 201 43.47 4.07 28.52
N HIS A 202 42.33 4.60 28.95
CA HIS A 202 41.75 4.31 30.26
C HIS A 202 40.28 3.89 30.13
N PRO A 203 39.90 2.66 30.54
CA PRO A 203 38.52 2.21 30.44
C PRO A 203 37.73 2.74 31.65
N SER A 204 37.25 3.97 31.58
CA SER A 204 36.13 4.38 32.42
C SER A 204 34.90 3.60 32.00
N ASN A 205 34.27 2.86 32.93
CA ASN A 205 33.18 1.93 32.65
C ASN A 205 31.97 2.67 32.01
N PRO A 206 31.69 2.54 30.68
CA PRO A 206 30.78 3.46 29.99
C PRO A 206 29.33 2.96 29.89
N GLU A 207 29.03 1.74 30.35
CA GLU A 207 27.85 0.99 29.93
C GLU A 207 26.49 1.65 30.28
N LYS A 208 26.42 2.46 31.34
CA LYS A 208 25.14 3.06 31.80
C LYS A 208 24.79 4.42 31.16
N GLY A 209 25.75 5.11 30.55
CA GLY A 209 25.51 6.42 29.91
C GLY A 209 24.84 6.31 28.55
N HIS A 210 25.21 5.27 27.77
CA HIS A 210 24.81 5.12 26.37
C HIS A 210 23.36 4.67 26.18
N GLU A 211 22.81 3.89 27.11
CA GLU A 211 21.40 3.47 27.10
C GLU A 211 20.46 4.65 27.34
N CYS A 212 20.88 5.61 28.18
CA CYS A 212 20.16 6.86 28.40
C CYS A 212 20.15 7.73 27.13
N ASP A 213 21.28 7.81 26.42
CA ASP A 213 21.37 8.57 25.17
C ASP A 213 20.55 7.93 24.04
N ALA A 214 20.54 6.59 23.94
CA ALA A 214 19.70 5.88 22.97
C ALA A 214 18.20 6.08 23.23
N THR A 215 17.79 6.10 24.51
CA THR A 215 16.38 6.36 24.89
C THR A 215 15.95 7.78 24.50
N ILE A 216 16.79 8.79 24.75
CA ILE A 216 16.48 10.17 24.38
C ILE A 216 16.43 10.32 22.85
N LEU A 217 17.35 9.69 22.13
CA LEU A 217 17.35 9.70 20.66
C LEU A 217 16.14 8.99 20.08
N LYS A 218 15.71 7.88 20.70
CA LYS A 218 14.47 7.18 20.33
C LYS A 218 13.26 8.10 20.43
N MET A 219 13.09 8.81 21.54
CA MET A 219 12.00 9.78 21.72
C MET A 219 12.03 10.89 20.66
N LEU A 220 13.21 11.41 20.31
CA LEU A 220 13.33 12.44 19.27
C LEU A 220 12.97 11.91 17.87
N LEU A 221 13.29 10.66 17.57
CA LEU A 221 12.91 10.00 16.31
C LEU A 221 11.40 9.72 16.27
N GLU A 222 10.83 9.29 17.39
CA GLU A 222 9.39 9.07 17.58
C GLU A 222 8.55 10.34 17.50
N GLU A 223 9.12 11.53 17.73
CA GLU A 223 8.43 12.81 17.62
C GLU A 223 8.70 13.52 16.28
N ASN A 224 9.54 12.92 15.42
CA ASN A 224 9.92 13.53 14.15
C ASN A 224 8.78 13.40 13.12
N PRO A 225 8.21 14.50 12.61
CA PRO A 225 7.07 14.47 11.69
C PRO A 225 7.36 13.76 10.38
N ILE A 226 8.62 13.78 9.91
CA ILE A 226 9.02 13.14 8.64
C ILE A 226 9.04 11.61 8.76
N LEU A 227 9.28 11.11 9.98
CA LEU A 227 9.36 9.67 10.23
C LEU A 227 8.01 9.06 10.60
N GLN A 228 7.05 9.85 11.11
CA GLN A 228 5.75 9.36 11.62
C GLN A 228 5.04 8.37 10.72
N GLU A 229 4.93 8.71 9.43
CA GLU A 229 4.19 7.91 8.46
C GLU A 229 4.92 6.60 8.11
N LYS A 230 6.21 6.49 8.44
CA LYS A 230 7.10 5.37 8.10
C LYS A 230 7.41 4.44 9.27
N LEU A 231 6.92 4.75 10.47
CA LEU A 231 7.14 3.96 11.69
C LEU A 231 6.17 2.78 11.83
N LYS A 232 5.04 2.79 11.12
CA LYS A 232 4.01 1.77 11.26
C LYS A 232 4.19 0.69 10.20
N PHE A 233 4.70 -0.46 10.61
CA PHE A 233 4.69 -1.64 9.76
C PHE A 233 3.24 -2.17 9.62
N PRO A 234 2.74 -2.45 8.41
CA PRO A 234 1.40 -2.98 8.23
C PRO A 234 1.26 -4.38 8.84
N SER A 235 0.07 -4.70 9.35
CA SER A 235 -0.23 -6.02 9.88
C SER A 235 -0.37 -7.03 8.74
N ILE A 236 0.68 -7.82 8.48
CA ILE A 236 0.71 -8.85 7.45
C ILE A 236 0.91 -10.22 8.10
N ASP A 237 0.13 -11.21 7.67
CA ASP A 237 0.26 -12.59 8.12
C ASP A 237 1.68 -13.13 7.89
N LYS A 238 2.20 -13.88 8.87
CA LYS A 238 3.50 -14.54 8.70
C LYS A 238 3.53 -15.44 7.47
N SER A 239 4.66 -15.38 6.77
CA SER A 239 4.94 -16.12 5.55
C SER A 239 3.92 -15.89 4.44
N ARG A 240 3.22 -14.74 4.43
CA ARG A 240 2.25 -14.39 3.39
C ARG A 240 2.88 -14.40 2.01
N LEU A 241 4.07 -13.83 1.85
CA LEU A 241 4.78 -13.82 0.57
C LEU A 241 5.05 -15.25 0.07
N LYS A 242 5.56 -16.13 0.93
CA LYS A 242 5.78 -17.55 0.59
C LYS A 242 4.49 -18.23 0.14
N LYS A 243 3.37 -17.98 0.83
CA LYS A 243 2.05 -18.51 0.45
C LYS A 243 1.60 -17.99 -0.92
N LEU A 244 1.75 -16.70 -1.19
CA LEU A 244 1.38 -16.09 -2.47
C LEU A 244 2.23 -16.63 -3.62
N ILE A 245 3.55 -16.73 -3.42
CA ILE A 245 4.46 -17.31 -4.42
C ILE A 245 4.09 -18.78 -4.67
N LYS A 246 3.84 -19.56 -3.61
CA LYS A 246 3.39 -20.95 -3.73
C LYS A 246 2.09 -21.06 -4.53
N GLN A 247 1.08 -20.25 -4.23
CA GLN A 247 -0.19 -20.23 -4.97
C GLN A 247 0.03 -19.86 -6.45
N ALA A 248 0.87 -18.88 -6.73
CA ALA A 248 1.21 -18.49 -8.09
C ALA A 248 1.90 -19.64 -8.85
N MET A 249 2.84 -20.33 -8.20
CA MET A 249 3.53 -21.49 -8.78
C MET A 249 2.59 -22.68 -8.98
N GLU A 250 1.72 -22.98 -8.02
CA GLU A 250 0.70 -24.04 -8.11
C GLU A 250 -0.27 -23.80 -9.27
N TRP A 251 -0.60 -22.54 -9.57
CA TRP A 251 -1.39 -22.18 -10.75
C TRP A 251 -0.57 -22.28 -12.04
N TRP A 252 0.69 -21.82 -12.03
CA TRP A 252 1.53 -21.71 -13.22
C TRP A 252 2.04 -23.06 -13.74
N ILE A 253 2.40 -23.99 -12.83
CA ILE A 253 2.98 -25.30 -13.18
C ILE A 253 2.04 -26.14 -14.06
N PRO A 254 0.75 -26.33 -13.73
CA PRO A 254 -0.19 -27.05 -14.59
C PRO A 254 -0.47 -26.33 -15.91
N HIS A 255 -0.52 -25.00 -15.92
CA HIS A 255 -0.77 -24.22 -17.14
C HIS A 255 0.38 -24.36 -18.15
N PHE A 256 1.63 -24.31 -17.66
CA PHE A 256 2.81 -24.56 -18.48
C PHE A 256 2.89 -26.03 -18.94
N ALA A 257 2.55 -26.99 -18.07
CA ALA A 257 2.51 -28.41 -18.43
C ALA A 257 1.43 -28.71 -19.50
N TYR A 258 0.28 -28.06 -19.42
CA TYR A 258 -0.80 -28.16 -20.42
C TYR A 258 -0.40 -27.56 -21.77
N MET A 259 0.27 -26.40 -21.79
CA MET A 259 0.84 -25.85 -23.03
C MET A 259 1.94 -26.74 -23.64
N LYS A 260 2.67 -27.49 -22.80
CA LYS A 260 3.69 -28.45 -23.23
C LYS A 260 3.12 -29.68 -23.94
N HIS A 261 1.91 -30.14 -23.58
CA HIS A 261 1.25 -31.27 -24.24
C HIS A 261 0.70 -30.93 -25.63
N ASN A 262 0.40 -29.65 -25.91
CA ASN A 262 -0.09 -29.18 -27.20
C ASN A 262 1.01 -28.63 -28.13
N ALA A 263 2.25 -28.47 -27.65
CA ALA A 263 3.39 -28.05 -28.46
C ALA A 263 4.15 -29.28 -28.98
N SER A 264 3.77 -29.76 -30.15
CA SER A 264 4.53 -30.77 -30.90
C SER A 264 5.96 -30.30 -31.14
N ASN A 265 6.91 -30.94 -30.44
CA ASN A 265 8.34 -31.03 -30.75
C ASN A 265 9.13 -29.72 -30.99
N GLN A 266 9.02 -28.73 -30.11
CA GLN A 266 10.10 -27.76 -29.94
C GLN A 266 10.57 -27.70 -28.49
N THR A 267 11.82 -28.09 -28.27
CA THR A 267 12.49 -28.16 -26.97
C THR A 267 12.69 -26.74 -26.42
N ILE A 268 11.78 -26.30 -25.55
CA ILE A 268 11.95 -25.02 -24.84
C ILE A 268 13.03 -25.21 -23.77
N SER A 269 14.15 -24.50 -23.92
CA SER A 269 15.30 -24.54 -23.02
C SER A 269 14.94 -23.94 -21.65
N LEU A 270 15.18 -24.69 -20.58
CA LEU A 270 14.95 -24.28 -19.18
C LEU A 270 16.05 -23.34 -18.63
N LYS A 271 16.95 -22.82 -19.48
CA LYS A 271 18.10 -21.99 -19.08
C LYS A 271 17.78 -20.62 -18.45
N GLY A 272 16.50 -20.29 -18.23
CA GLY A 272 16.06 -19.02 -17.65
C GLY A 272 14.99 -19.14 -16.58
N ILE A 273 14.66 -20.35 -16.10
CA ILE A 273 13.65 -20.51 -15.04
C ILE A 273 14.32 -20.37 -13.67
N PRO A 274 13.89 -19.42 -12.81
CA PRO A 274 14.39 -19.35 -11.45
C PRO A 274 13.97 -20.61 -10.70
N THR A 275 14.94 -21.45 -10.36
CA THR A 275 14.73 -22.61 -9.49
C THR A 275 14.94 -22.12 -8.06
N VAL A 276 13.86 -21.98 -7.29
CA VAL A 276 13.96 -21.70 -5.84
C VAL A 276 13.72 -23.04 -5.13
N PRO A 277 14.77 -23.75 -4.68
CA PRO A 277 14.65 -25.12 -4.17
C PRO A 277 13.64 -25.25 -3.02
N ASP A 278 13.55 -24.25 -2.15
CA ASP A 278 12.76 -24.29 -0.92
C ASP A 278 11.24 -24.19 -1.12
N LEU A 279 10.77 -23.87 -2.32
CA LEU A 279 9.34 -23.78 -2.64
C LEU A 279 8.75 -25.07 -3.23
N PHE A 280 9.60 -26.02 -3.63
CA PHE A 280 9.18 -27.25 -4.30
C PHE A 280 9.17 -28.48 -3.40
N HIS A 281 9.68 -28.39 -2.17
CA HIS A 281 9.71 -29.54 -1.27
C HIS A 281 8.43 -29.64 -0.43
N ALA A 282 7.65 -30.70 -0.68
CA ALA A 282 6.65 -31.18 0.27
C ALA A 282 7.36 -31.54 1.60
N PRO A 283 6.71 -31.37 2.76
CA PRO A 283 7.29 -31.76 4.03
C PRO A 283 7.63 -33.25 3.97
N ALA A 284 8.88 -33.59 4.27
CA ALA A 284 9.34 -34.97 4.32
C ALA A 284 8.47 -35.72 5.33
N SER A 285 7.67 -36.65 4.82
CA SER A 285 7.03 -37.69 5.63
C SER A 285 8.12 -38.51 6.31
N CYS A 286 7.92 -38.74 7.61
CA CYS A 286 8.80 -39.44 8.55
C CYS A 286 9.45 -40.72 8.03
#